data_AF-A0A1Y4BAI7-F1
#
_entry.id   AF-A0A1Y4BAI7-F1
#
_cell.length_a   1.000
_cell.length_b   1.000
_cell.length_c   1.000
_cell.angle_alpha   90.00
_cell.angle_beta   90.00
_cell.angle_gamma   90.00
#
_symmetry.space_group_name_H-M   'P 1'
#
loop_
_entity.id
_entity.type
_entity.pdbx_description
1 polymer ?
#
loop_
_entity_poly.entity_id
_entity_poly.type
_entity_poly.pdbx_seq_one_letter_code
_entity_poly.pdbx_strand_id
1 'polypeptide(L)'
;MNDDSADAYLIELKGSDIEHGLEQLEATALYLQAELNGYRVKYRLIHSRAKTQAINGIKFKKFCRRHAQKGEFLHQEGQLIETI
;
A
#
# COMPACT_ATOMS: atom_id res chain seq x y z
N MET A 1 -8.90 -24.86 7.50
CA MET A 1 -8.02 -23.82 8.06
C MET A 1 -8.79 -22.53 7.90
N ASN A 2 -9.50 -22.09 8.93
CA ASN A 2 -10.32 -20.89 8.88
C ASN A 2 -9.37 -19.73 9.17
N ASP A 3 -9.00 -18.96 8.14
CA ASP A 3 -8.28 -17.72 8.34
C ASP A 3 -9.33 -16.70 8.81
N ASP A 4 -9.61 -16.67 10.11
CA ASP A 4 -10.55 -15.73 10.74
C ASP A 4 -10.01 -14.28 10.75
N SER A 5 -8.88 -14.02 10.10
CA SER A 5 -8.31 -12.67 9.97
C SER A 5 -8.92 -11.94 8.78
N ALA A 6 -9.75 -10.93 9.06
CA ALA A 6 -10.29 -10.06 8.04
C ALA A 6 -9.19 -9.12 7.54
N ASP A 7 -9.01 -9.03 6.22
CA ASP A 7 -8.08 -8.08 5.61
C ASP A 7 -8.75 -6.70 5.48
N ALA A 8 -8.02 -5.64 5.80
CA ALA A 8 -8.41 -4.26 5.51
C ALA A 8 -7.48 -3.68 4.46
N TYR A 9 -8.05 -3.22 3.34
CA TYR A 9 -7.29 -2.69 2.21
C TYR A 9 -7.31 -1.16 2.22
N LEU A 10 -6.14 -0.54 2.43
CA LEU A 10 -5.93 0.89 2.22
C LEU A 10 -5.44 1.10 0.80
N ILE A 11 -6.21 1.84 0.00
CA ILE A 11 -5.97 2.01 -1.43
C ILE A 11 -5.80 3.49 -1.74
N GLU A 12 -4.65 3.85 -2.29
CA GLU A 12 -4.39 5.20 -2.77
C GLU A 12 -4.27 5.25 -4.30
N LEU A 13 -4.94 6.24 -4.89
CA LEU A 13 -4.88 6.55 -6.32
C LEU A 13 -4.00 7.78 -6.50
N LYS A 14 -2.88 7.63 -7.19
CA LYS A 14 -1.97 8.75 -7.48
C LYS A 14 -1.62 8.87 -8.95
N GLY A 15 -1.29 10.09 -9.34
CA GLY A 15 -0.60 10.34 -10.60
C GLY A 15 0.86 9.93 -10.48
N SER A 16 1.74 10.88 -10.79
CA SER A 16 3.19 10.67 -10.76
C SER A 16 3.80 10.75 -9.35
N ASP A 17 3.05 11.25 -8.37
CA ASP A 17 3.50 11.48 -6.99
C ASP A 17 3.23 10.28 -6.09
N ILE A 18 4.05 9.25 -6.26
CA ILE A 18 3.93 8.01 -5.50
C ILE A 18 4.41 8.16 -4.06
N GLU A 19 5.37 9.05 -3.78
CA GLU A 19 5.90 9.22 -2.42
C GLU A 19 4.84 9.82 -1.51
N HIS A 20 4.08 10.79 -1.99
CA HIS A 20 2.94 11.32 -1.25
C HIS A 20 1.85 10.26 -1.04
N GLY A 21 1.63 9.37 -2.02
CA GLY A 21 0.73 8.22 -1.86
C GLY A 21 1.15 7.29 -0.72
N LEU A 22 2.44 7.00 -0.58
CA LEU A 22 2.96 6.21 0.55
C LEU A 22 2.72 6.91 1.89
N GLU A 23 2.98 8.22 1.96
CA GLU A 23 2.74 9.00 3.18
C GLU A 23 1.27 8.98 3.59
N GLN A 24 0.34 9.08 2.64
CA GLN A 24 -1.10 9.00 2.91
C GLN A 24 -1.54 7.61 3.36
N LEU A 25 -0.96 6.54 2.78
CA LEU A 25 -1.22 5.17 3.24
C LEU A 25 -0.79 4.97 4.69
N GLU A 26 0.41 5.43 5.07
CA GLU A 26 0.89 5.34 6.47
C GLU A 26 0.05 6.20 7.41
N ALA A 27 -0.25 7.44 7.02
CA ALA A 27 -1.05 8.35 7.83
C ALA A 27 -2.47 7.82 8.06
N THR A 28 -3.08 7.21 7.03
CA THR A 28 -4.42 6.61 7.13
C THR A 28 -4.42 5.39 8.04
N ALA A 29 -3.40 4.52 7.94
CA ALA A 29 -3.27 3.37 8.83
C ALA A 29 -3.10 3.80 10.30
N LEU A 30 -2.35 4.87 10.54
CA LEU A 30 -2.21 5.44 11.88
C LEU A 30 -3.52 6.06 12.38
N TYR A 31 -4.20 6.81 11.52
CA TYR A 31 -5.46 7.47 11.84
C TYR A 31 -6.57 6.47 12.18
N LEU A 32 -6.64 5.36 11.46
CA LEU A 32 -7.65 4.30 11.65
C LEU A 32 -7.17 3.15 12.54
N GLN A 33 -6.08 3.33 13.29
CA GLN A 33 -5.45 2.22 14.03
C GLN A 33 -6.43 1.51 14.98
N ALA A 34 -7.33 2.26 15.62
CA ALA A 34 -8.30 1.70 16.56
C ALA A 34 -9.39 0.89 15.84
N GLU A 35 -9.87 1.40 14.71
CA GLU A 35 -10.91 0.80 13.87
C GLU A 35 -10.42 -0.42 13.10
N LEU A 36 -9.14 -0.42 12.73
CA LEU A 36 -8.47 -1.53 12.04
C LEU A 36 -7.92 -2.57 13.02
N ASN A 37 -8.15 -2.43 14.32
CA ASN A 37 -7.72 -3.41 15.29
C ASN A 37 -8.38 -4.77 15.01
N GLY A 38 -7.57 -5.83 14.92
CA GLY A 38 -8.01 -7.17 14.53
C GLY A 38 -8.03 -7.43 13.02
N TYR A 39 -7.81 -6.41 12.18
CA TYR A 39 -7.66 -6.59 10.74
C TYR A 39 -6.18 -6.69 10.34
N ARG A 40 -5.92 -7.44 9.27
CA ARG A 40 -4.62 -7.42 8.59
C ARG A 40 -4.63 -6.28 7.58
N VAL A 41 -3.91 -5.21 7.90
CA VAL A 41 -3.82 -4.04 7.02
C VAL A 41 -2.94 -4.34 5.82
N LYS A 42 -3.52 -4.16 4.62
CA LYS A 42 -2.87 -4.31 3.33
C LYS A 42 -2.92 -2.98 2.59
N TYR A 43 -1.83 -2.63 1.94
CA TYR A 43 -1.63 -1.36 1.25
C TYR A 43 -1.64 -1.56 -0.26
N ARG A 44 -2.33 -0.67 -0.98
CA ARG A 44 -2.37 -0.66 -2.44
C ARG A 44 -2.08 0.74 -2.94
N LEU A 45 -1.13 0.86 -3.85
CA LEU A 45 -0.84 2.10 -4.54
C LEU A 45 -1.05 1.92 -6.04
N ILE A 46 -2.12 2.53 -6.57
CA ILE A 46 -2.35 2.58 -8.00
C ILE A 46 -1.83 3.92 -8.48
N HIS A 47 -0.85 3.89 -9.38
CA HIS A 47 -0.19 5.11 -9.86
C HIS A 47 -0.25 5.25 -11.38
N SER A 48 0.02 6.44 -11.91
CA SER A 48 0.18 6.65 -13.35
C SER A 48 1.32 7.60 -13.66
N ARG A 49 2.16 7.27 -14.64
CA ARG A 49 3.32 8.11 -15.02
C ARG A 49 4.26 8.36 -13.83
N ALA A 50 4.41 7.36 -12.96
CA ALA A 50 5.30 7.44 -11.81
C ALA A 50 6.74 7.70 -12.28
N LYS A 51 7.41 8.66 -11.65
CA LYS A 51 8.80 8.96 -11.99
C LYS A 51 9.68 7.76 -11.63
N THR A 52 10.47 7.26 -12.57
CA THR A 52 11.41 6.15 -12.34
C THR A 52 12.33 6.41 -11.15
N GLN A 53 12.74 7.65 -10.93
CA GLN A 53 13.54 8.06 -9.77
C GLN A 53 12.80 7.87 -8.44
N ALA A 54 11.49 8.11 -8.39
CA ALA A 54 10.68 7.92 -7.19
C ALA A 54 10.53 6.44 -6.84
N ILE A 55 10.29 5.57 -7.84
CA ILE A 55 10.22 4.10 -7.64
C ILE A 55 11.56 3.56 -7.15
N ASN A 56 12.67 4.10 -7.69
CA ASN A 56 14.02 3.74 -7.26
C ASN A 56 14.46 4.47 -5.98
N GLY A 57 13.62 5.36 -5.46
CA GLY A 57 13.88 6.21 -4.31
C GLY A 57 13.97 5.41 -3.01
N ILE A 58 14.66 5.99 -2.04
CA ILE A 58 14.88 5.37 -0.73
C ILE A 58 13.56 5.21 0.02
N LYS A 59 12.65 6.19 -0.06
CA LYS A 59 11.33 6.13 0.59
C LYS A 59 10.52 4.93 0.10
N PHE A 60 10.38 4.81 -1.21
CA PHE A 60 9.66 3.70 -1.83
C PHE A 60 10.26 2.35 -1.46
N LYS A 61 11.58 2.20 -1.60
CA LYS A 61 12.28 0.96 -1.22
C LYS A 61 12.13 0.61 0.26
N LYS A 62 12.14 1.59 1.16
CA LYS A 62 11.90 1.38 2.60
C LYS A 62 10.48 0.91 2.86
N PHE A 63 9.50 1.49 2.21
CA PHE A 63 8.09 1.08 2.33
C PHE A 63 7.91 -0.36 1.86
N CYS A 64 8.41 -0.73 0.67
CA CYS A 64 8.36 -2.10 0.17
C CYS A 64 9.03 -3.10 1.13
N ARG A 65 10.16 -2.73 1.74
CA ARG A 65 10.85 -3.58 2.71
C ARG A 65 10.06 -3.75 4.01
N ARG A 66 9.40 -2.69 4.47
CA ARG A 66 8.59 -2.72 5.69
C ARG A 66 7.36 -3.61 5.52
N HIS A 67 6.78 -3.62 4.32
CA HIS A 67 5.57 -4.36 3.97
C HIS A 67 5.87 -5.48 2.96
N ALA A 68 6.99 -6.17 3.18
CA ALA A 68 7.51 -7.18 2.24
C ALA A 68 6.79 -8.52 2.34
N GLN A 69 5.90 -8.73 3.32
CA GLN A 69 5.15 -9.97 3.40
C GLN A 69 4.23 -10.09 2.19
N LYS A 70 4.01 -11.33 1.74
CA LYS A 70 3.24 -11.59 0.52
C LYS A 70 1.85 -10.98 0.63
N GLY A 71 1.54 -10.05 -0.28
CA GLY A 71 0.23 -9.39 -0.37
C GLY A 71 0.01 -8.22 0.60
N GLU A 72 0.98 -7.86 1.45
CA GLU A 72 0.88 -6.69 2.33
C GLU A 72 0.95 -5.38 1.55
N PHE A 73 1.85 -5.25 0.59
CA PHE A 73 1.90 -4.09 -0.29
C PHE A 73 1.93 -4.51 -1.76
N LEU A 74 1.02 -3.93 -2.55
CA LEU A 74 1.07 -4.00 -4.00
C LEU A 74 1.03 -2.59 -4.57
N HIS A 75 1.80 -2.38 -5.62
CA HIS A 75 1.69 -1.17 -6.43
C HIS A 75 1.59 -1.56 -7.90
N GLN A 76 0.73 -0.87 -8.64
CA GLN A 76 0.52 -1.14 -10.05
C GLN A 76 0.27 0.16 -10.82
N GLU A 77 0.67 0.18 -12.08
CA GLU A 77 0.39 1.30 -12.96
C GLU A 77 -0.99 1.16 -13.60
N GLY A 78 -1.82 2.19 -13.46
CA GLY A 78 -3.11 2.34 -14.14
C GLY A 78 -4.27 1.55 -13.54
N GLN A 79 -4.08 0.30 -13.12
CA GLN A 79 -5.14 -0.57 -12.61
C GLN A 79 -4.63 -1.45 -11.47
N LEU A 80 -5.53 -1.91 -10.60
CA LEU A 80 -5.23 -2.95 -9.60
C LEU A 80 -5.82 -4.27 -10.05
N ILE A 81 -4.97 -5.27 -10.23
CA ILE A 81 -5.36 -6.65 -10.50
C ILE A 81 -4.80 -7.52 -9.36
N GLU A 82 -5.70 -8.10 -8.56
CA GLU A 82 -5.38 -9.11 -7.56
C GLU A 82 -5.98 -10.46 -7.99
N THR A 83 -5.14 -11.48 -8.05
CA THR A 83 -5.59 -12.86 -8.27
C THR A 83 -5.85 -13.48 -6.90
N ILE A 84 -7.11 -13.84 -6.65
CA ILE A 84 -7.59 -14.51 -5.43
C ILE A 84 -7.22 -15.99 -5.48
#